data_AF-A0A7C3QT72-F1
#
_entry.id   AF-A0A7C3QT72-F1
#
_cell.length_a   1.000
_cell.length_b   1.000
_cell.length_c   1.000
_cell.angle_alpha   90.00
_cell.angle_beta   90.00
_cell.angle_gamma   90.00
#
_symmetry.space_group_name_H-M   'P 1'
#
loop_
_entity.id
_entity.type
_entity.pdbx_description
1 polymer ?
#
loop_
_entity_poly.entity_id
_entity_poly.type
_entity_poly.pdbx_seq_one_letter_code
_entity_poly.pdbx_strand_id
1 'polypeptide(L)'
;MFTNRFLRVLKIGNRLKGKLRRFLLCLLYPSRVQESVRKREGECDQCGACCKIVLSCPFLIEYGSHTACRIYNSFRPMACRTFPLDQRDIEDVEHHCTFFFPDKQAARETSQLIVPVWRTEKNES
;
A
#
# COMPACT_ATOMS: atom_id res chain seq x y z
N MET A 1 10.63 -12.78 -29.54
CA MET A 1 9.54 -11.81 -29.26
C MET A 1 8.32 -12.38 -28.51
N PHE A 2 8.28 -13.66 -28.12
CA PHE A 2 7.11 -14.28 -27.45
C PHE A 2 7.11 -14.22 -25.92
N THR A 3 8.25 -13.97 -25.28
CA THR A 3 8.41 -13.90 -23.81
C THR A 3 7.63 -12.75 -23.16
N ASN A 4 7.44 -11.63 -23.87
CA ASN A 4 6.75 -10.45 -23.31
C ASN A 4 5.23 -10.64 -23.16
N ARG A 5 4.59 -11.47 -23.98
CA ARG A 5 3.13 -11.61 -23.95
C ARG A 5 2.67 -12.49 -22.78
N PHE A 6 3.42 -13.55 -22.48
CA PHE A 6 3.14 -14.45 -21.35
C PHE A 6 3.33 -13.75 -20.00
N LEU A 7 4.45 -13.03 -19.83
CA LEU A 7 4.72 -12.25 -18.61
C LEU A 7 3.66 -11.17 -18.38
N ARG A 8 3.16 -10.53 -19.45
CA ARG A 8 2.10 -9.51 -19.35
C ARG A 8 0.76 -10.09 -18.89
N VAL A 9 0.38 -11.26 -19.39
CA VAL A 9 -0.84 -11.97 -18.96
C VAL A 9 -0.74 -12.40 -17.50
N LEU A 10 0.40 -12.96 -17.08
CA LEU A 10 0.64 -13.33 -15.68
C LEU A 10 0.56 -12.11 -14.75
N LYS A 11 1.15 -10.97 -15.15
CA LYS A 11 1.12 -9.72 -14.38
C LYS A 11 -0.32 -9.20 -14.20
N ILE A 12 -1.13 -9.21 -15.26
CA ILE A 12 -2.55 -8.81 -15.21
C ILE A 12 -3.33 -9.76 -14.28
N GLY A 13 -3.09 -11.07 -14.39
CA GLY A 13 -3.70 -12.08 -13.53
C GLY A 13 -3.40 -11.86 -12.04
N ASN A 14 -2.16 -11.50 -11.70
CA ASN A 14 -1.76 -11.22 -10.32
C ASN A 14 -2.44 -9.95 -9.77
N ARG A 15 -2.49 -8.87 -10.55
CA ARG A 15 -3.17 -7.62 -10.16
C ARG A 15 -4.69 -7.79 -9.99
N LEU A 16 -5.32 -8.63 -10.82
CA LEU A 16 -6.73 -9.05 -10.66
C LEU A 16 -6.95 -9.82 -9.37
N LYS A 17 -6.11 -10.82 -9.10
CA LYS A 17 -6.14 -11.57 -7.83
C LYS A 17 -5.95 -10.64 -6.63
N GLY A 18 -5.05 -9.67 -6.71
CA GLY A 18 -4.85 -8.64 -5.68
C GLY A 18 -6.13 -7.83 -5.43
N LYS A 19 -6.80 -7.37 -6.49
CA LYS A 19 -8.07 -6.62 -6.38
C LYS A 19 -9.18 -7.45 -5.74
N LEU A 20 -9.35 -8.71 -6.16
CA LEU A 20 -10.35 -9.62 -5.60
C LEU A 20 -10.04 -9.94 -4.13
N ARG A 21 -8.78 -10.23 -3.81
CA ARG A 21 -8.30 -10.47 -2.44
C ARG A 21 -8.65 -9.30 -1.52
N ARG A 22 -8.32 -8.06 -1.93
CA ARG A 22 -8.64 -6.85 -1.15
C ARG A 22 -10.15 -6.71 -0.93
N PHE A 23 -10.95 -6.93 -1.97
CA PHE A 23 -12.40 -6.87 -1.88
C PHE A 23 -12.96 -7.88 -0.88
N LEU A 24 -12.54 -9.16 -0.98
CA LEU A 24 -12.96 -10.22 -0.06
C LEU A 24 -12.51 -9.95 1.38
N LEU A 25 -11.29 -9.46 1.59
CA LEU A 25 -10.81 -9.10 2.94
C LEU A 25 -11.63 -7.95 3.56
N CYS A 26 -12.01 -6.95 2.77
CA CYS A 26 -12.85 -5.86 3.24
C CYS A 26 -14.27 -6.32 3.61
N LEU A 27 -14.80 -7.32 2.92
CA LEU A 27 -16.14 -7.87 3.21
C LEU A 27 -16.14 -8.86 4.36
N LEU A 28 -15.18 -9.79 4.40
CA LEU A 28 -15.19 -10.94 5.31
C LEU A 28 -14.40 -10.70 6.61
N TYR A 29 -13.39 -9.83 6.59
CA TYR A 29 -12.45 -9.67 7.70
C TYR A 29 -12.18 -8.19 8.04
N PRO A 30 -13.20 -7.41 8.43
CA PRO A 30 -13.06 -5.98 8.70
C PRO A 30 -12.03 -5.67 9.81
N SER A 31 -11.98 -6.48 10.87
CA SER A 31 -11.02 -6.30 11.97
C SER A 31 -9.56 -6.41 11.49
N ARG A 32 -9.28 -7.39 10.63
CA ARG A 32 -7.94 -7.58 10.04
C ARG A 32 -7.57 -6.40 9.13
N VAL A 33 -8.54 -5.90 8.36
CA VAL A 33 -8.35 -4.74 7.50
C VAL A 33 -8.05 -3.49 8.31
N GLN A 34 -8.76 -3.25 9.41
CA GLN A 34 -8.47 -2.13 10.31
C GLN A 34 -7.06 -2.23 10.90
N GLU A 35 -6.63 -3.42 11.31
CA GLU A 35 -5.27 -3.63 11.82
C GLU A 35 -4.21 -3.35 10.74
N SER A 36 -4.45 -3.78 9.50
CA SER A 36 -3.59 -3.47 8.35
C SER A 36 -3.48 -1.96 8.10
N VAL A 37 -4.62 -1.26 8.11
CA VAL A 37 -4.68 0.19 7.90
C VAL A 37 -3.98 0.98 9.02
N ARG A 38 -3.91 0.43 10.24
CA ARG A 38 -3.14 1.03 11.34
C ARG A 38 -1.63 0.82 11.22
N LYS A 39 -1.19 -0.20 10.47
CA LYS A 39 0.23 -0.54 10.31
C LYS A 39 0.92 0.22 9.17
N ARG A 40 0.16 0.73 8.22
CA ARG A 40 0.72 1.55 7.12
C ARG A 40 0.99 2.96 7.62
N GLU A 41 2.03 3.56 7.07
CA GLU A 41 2.41 4.94 7.30
C GLU A 41 2.36 5.73 5.99
N GLY A 42 2.35 7.06 6.09
CA GLY A 42 2.18 7.98 4.96
C GLY A 42 0.73 8.37 4.71
N GLU A 43 0.50 9.06 3.58
CA GLU A 43 -0.81 9.58 3.20
C GLU A 43 -1.10 9.39 1.70
N CYS A 44 -2.38 9.54 1.32
CA CYS A 44 -2.76 9.46 -0.08
C CYS A 44 -2.52 10.82 -0.76
N ASP A 45 -1.53 10.85 -1.64
CA ASP A 45 -1.16 11.98 -2.50
C ASP A 45 -1.96 12.04 -3.82
N GLN A 46 -2.95 11.15 -3.97
CA GLN A 46 -3.73 10.97 -5.20
C GLN A 46 -2.89 10.64 -6.45
N CYS A 47 -1.75 9.93 -6.32
CA CYS A 47 -0.93 9.43 -7.43
C CYS A 47 -1.67 8.60 -8.51
N GLY A 48 -2.90 8.15 -8.23
CA GLY A 48 -3.72 7.38 -9.17
C GLY A 48 -3.27 5.94 -9.41
N ALA A 49 -2.18 5.49 -8.78
CA ALA A 49 -1.62 4.15 -8.99
C ALA A 49 -2.63 3.04 -8.65
N CYS A 50 -3.36 3.17 -7.53
CA CYS A 50 -4.41 2.23 -7.14
C CYS A 50 -5.63 2.23 -8.09
N CYS A 51 -5.89 3.35 -8.76
CA CYS A 51 -6.96 3.51 -9.73
C CYS A 51 -6.66 2.87 -11.09
N LYS A 52 -5.39 2.53 -11.38
CA LYS A 52 -4.91 1.98 -12.66
C LYS A 52 -4.51 0.50 -12.62
N ILE A 53 -4.66 -0.17 -11.48
CA ILE A 53 -4.13 -1.54 -11.25
C ILE A 53 -4.59 -2.57 -12.30
N VAL A 54 -5.87 -2.57 -12.68
CA VAL A 54 -6.40 -3.54 -13.67
C VAL A 54 -7.05 -2.83 -14.83
N LEU A 55 -7.98 -1.93 -14.51
CA LEU A 55 -8.71 -1.08 -15.43
C LEU A 55 -8.71 0.31 -14.81
N SER A 56 -8.60 1.33 -15.66
CA SER A 56 -8.65 2.71 -15.24
C SER A 56 -10.00 3.02 -14.59
N CYS A 57 -9.97 3.50 -13.35
CA CYS A 57 -11.15 3.93 -12.62
C CYS A 57 -11.84 5.08 -13.36
N PRO A 58 -13.17 5.03 -13.59
CA PRO A 58 -13.89 6.11 -14.29
C PRO A 58 -13.96 7.43 -13.52
N PHE A 59 -13.59 7.42 -12.23
CA PHE A 59 -13.53 8.60 -11.38
C PHE A 59 -12.14 9.23 -11.27
N LEU A 60 -11.13 8.63 -11.91
CA LEU A 60 -9.79 9.19 -12.00
C LEU A 60 -9.80 10.30 -13.07
N ILE A 61 -9.29 11.47 -12.71
CA ILE A 61 -9.05 12.58 -13.62
C ILE A 61 -7.54 12.80 -13.72
N GLU A 62 -7.06 13.04 -14.93
CA GLU A 62 -5.65 13.29 -15.21
C GLU A 62 -5.49 14.70 -15.80
N TYR A 63 -4.65 15.51 -15.16
CA TYR A 63 -4.30 16.87 -15.54
C TYR A 63 -2.79 16.94 -15.82
N GLY A 64 -2.37 16.47 -17.00
CA GLY A 64 -0.95 16.41 -17.33
C GLY A 64 -0.17 15.53 -16.34
N SER A 65 0.69 16.14 -15.52
CA SER A 65 1.49 15.46 -14.49
C SER A 65 0.73 15.16 -13.20
N HIS A 66 -0.47 15.72 -13.01
CA HIS A 66 -1.24 15.56 -11.79
C HIS A 66 -2.45 14.65 -12.00
N THR A 67 -2.85 13.92 -10.96
CA THR A 67 -4.04 13.09 -10.97
C THR A 67 -4.93 13.40 -9.78
N ALA A 68 -6.24 13.27 -9.95
CA ALA A 68 -7.21 13.52 -8.90
C ALA A 68 -8.34 12.48 -8.92
N CYS A 69 -8.87 12.13 -7.76
CA CYS A 69 -10.06 11.29 -7.65
C CYS A 69 -11.30 12.16 -7.45
N ARG A 70 -12.22 12.16 -8.43
CA ARG A 70 -13.43 13.00 -8.41
C ARG A 70 -14.33 12.77 -7.19
N ILE A 71 -14.29 11.57 -6.62
CA ILE A 71 -15.11 11.16 -5.47
C ILE A 71 -14.29 11.04 -4.17
N TYR A 72 -13.09 11.62 -4.11
CA TYR A 72 -12.17 11.45 -2.99
C TYR A 72 -12.77 11.85 -1.65
N ASN A 73 -13.45 13.00 -1.60
CA ASN A 73 -14.11 13.52 -0.40
C ASN A 73 -15.61 13.19 -0.31
N SER A 74 -16.22 12.77 -1.42
CA SER A 74 -17.68 12.52 -1.48
C SER A 74 -18.02 11.07 -1.12
N PHE A 75 -17.43 10.11 -1.82
CA PHE A 75 -17.76 8.70 -1.65
C PHE A 75 -16.58 7.83 -2.10
N ARG A 76 -15.71 7.46 -1.16
CA ARG A 76 -14.68 6.43 -1.44
C ARG A 76 -15.18 5.05 -0.99
N PRO A 77 -15.31 4.08 -1.90
CA PRO A 77 -15.60 2.70 -1.53
C PRO A 77 -14.59 2.17 -0.50
N MET A 78 -15.00 1.20 0.31
CA MET A 78 -14.12 0.63 1.36
C MET A 78 -12.80 0.14 0.78
N ALA A 79 -12.83 -0.59 -0.34
CA ALA A 79 -11.64 -1.08 -1.02
C ALA A 79 -10.67 0.04 -1.47
N CYS A 80 -11.15 1.26 -1.71
CA CYS A 80 -10.30 2.41 -2.05
C CYS A 80 -9.71 3.05 -0.79
N ARG A 81 -10.48 3.15 0.30
CA ARG A 81 -10.02 3.74 1.58
C ARG A 81 -8.96 2.88 2.27
N THR A 82 -9.08 1.58 2.13
CA THR A 82 -8.22 0.60 2.80
C THR A 82 -7.00 0.22 1.97
N PHE A 83 -6.89 0.69 0.72
CA PHE A 83 -5.69 0.50 -0.10
C PHE A 83 -4.56 1.42 0.36
N PRO A 84 -3.32 0.94 0.50
CA PRO A 84 -2.89 -0.46 0.46
C PRO A 84 -3.27 -1.21 1.76
N LEU A 85 -3.59 -2.51 1.67
CA LEU A 85 -3.77 -3.37 2.84
C LEU A 85 -2.44 -3.91 3.34
N ASP A 86 -1.53 -4.32 2.45
CA ASP A 86 -0.22 -4.85 2.81
C ASP A 86 0.81 -4.59 1.70
N GLN A 87 2.07 -5.00 1.94
CA GLN A 87 3.19 -4.77 1.03
C GLN A 87 2.94 -5.29 -0.40
N ARG A 88 2.16 -6.37 -0.58
CA ARG A 88 1.84 -6.91 -1.90
C ARG A 88 1.01 -5.93 -2.74
N ASP A 89 0.20 -5.11 -2.09
CA ASP A 89 -0.57 -4.08 -2.78
C ASP A 89 0.32 -2.94 -3.27
N ILE A 90 1.44 -2.67 -2.59
CA ILE A 90 2.45 -1.71 -3.03
C ILE A 90 3.23 -2.29 -4.22
N GLU A 91 3.56 -3.58 -4.19
CA GLU A 91 4.21 -4.29 -5.31
C GLU A 91 3.31 -4.33 -6.55
N ASP A 92 1.99 -4.52 -6.38
CA ASP A 92 0.99 -4.46 -7.45
C ASP A 92 1.00 -3.12 -8.22
N VAL A 93 1.45 -2.05 -7.58
CA VAL A 93 1.56 -0.68 -8.14
C VAL A 93 3.01 -0.25 -8.34
N GLU A 94 3.97 -1.17 -8.29
CA GLU A 94 5.39 -0.90 -8.58
C GLU A 94 5.95 0.26 -7.74
N HIS A 95 5.53 0.34 -6.47
CA HIS A 95 5.96 1.38 -5.52
C HIS A 95 5.61 2.83 -5.91
N HIS A 96 4.66 3.03 -6.84
CA HIS A 96 4.16 4.37 -7.18
C HIS A 96 3.22 4.97 -6.13
N CYS A 97 3.04 4.33 -4.97
CA CYS A 97 2.17 4.80 -3.90
C CYS A 97 3.01 5.24 -2.70
N THR A 98 2.67 6.39 -2.13
CA THR A 98 3.39 7.04 -1.02
C THR A 98 3.19 6.35 0.32
N PHE A 99 2.17 5.48 0.45
CA PHE A 99 2.03 4.63 1.62
C PHE A 99 3.16 3.59 1.68
N PHE A 100 3.63 3.29 2.88
CA PHE A 100 4.63 2.24 3.12
C PHE A 100 4.30 1.46 4.40
N PHE A 101 4.94 0.30 4.56
CA PHE A 101 4.83 -0.54 5.75
C PHE A 101 6.20 -0.61 6.42
N PRO A 102 6.36 -0.11 7.66
CA PRO A 102 7.65 -0.15 8.35
C PRO A 102 8.04 -1.60 8.67
N ASP A 103 9.31 -1.92 8.47
CA ASP A 103 9.87 -3.20 8.90
C ASP A 103 9.91 -3.27 10.43
N LYS A 104 9.45 -4.39 10.99
CA LYS A 104 9.47 -4.62 12.44
C LYS A 104 10.87 -4.54 13.05
N GLN A 105 11.91 -4.76 12.23
CA GLN A 105 13.32 -4.68 12.66
C GLN A 105 13.78 -3.21 12.72
N ALA A 106 13.52 -2.42 11.68
CA ALA A 106 13.81 -0.99 11.67
C ALA A 106 13.11 -0.22 12.81
N ALA A 107 11.87 -0.59 13.15
CA ALA A 107 11.16 0.00 14.29
C ALA A 107 11.83 -0.31 15.65
N ARG A 108 12.40 -1.51 15.83
CA ARG A 108 13.16 -1.87 17.03
C ARG A 108 14.49 -1.12 17.11
N GLU A 109 15.16 -0.97 15.97
CA GLU A 109 16.48 -0.32 15.88
C GLU A 109 16.37 1.19 16.09
N THR A 110 15.38 1.87 15.51
CA THR A 110 15.08 3.28 15.80
C THR A 110 14.74 3.51 17.28
N SER A 111 14.01 2.59 17.91
CA SER A 111 13.73 2.67 19.35
C SER A 111 14.98 2.47 20.21
N GLN A 112 15.97 1.70 19.74
CA GLN A 112 17.27 1.54 20.42
C GLN A 112 18.18 2.74 20.20
N LEU A 113 18.05 3.47 19.10
CA LEU A 113 18.81 4.69 18.83
C LEU A 113 18.26 5.92 19.59
N ILE A 114 17.02 5.88 20.05
CA ILE A 114 16.40 6.91 20.91
C ILE A 114 16.60 6.59 22.41
N VAL A 115 17.57 5.74 22.77
CA VAL A 115 17.94 5.58 24.18
C VAL A 115 18.69 6.83 24.65
N PRO A 116 18.36 7.40 25.83
CA PRO A 116 19.12 8.51 26.38
C PRO A 116 20.58 8.09 26.62
N VAL A 117 21.52 8.96 26.24
CA VAL A 117 22.98 8.77 26.23
C VAL A 117 23.57 8.28 27.57
N TRP A 118 22.83 8.39 28.68
CA TRP A 118 23.29 8.01 30.01
C TRP A 118 23.29 6.49 30.31
N ARG A 119 22.89 5.63 29.36
CA ARG A 119 22.94 4.16 29.53
C ARG A 119 24.27 3.59 29.04
N THR A 120 25.36 3.91 29.75
CA THR A 120 26.59 3.11 29.72
C THR A 120 26.89 2.59 31.11
N GLU A 121 26.22 1.50 31.50
CA GLU A 121 26.64 0.71 32.66
C GLU A 121 27.23 -0.61 32.18
N LYS A 122 28.56 -0.68 32.37
CA LYS A 122 29.43 -1.83 32.65
C LYS A 122 28.78 -3.21 32.51
N ASN A 123 29.37 -4.04 31.66
CA ASN A 123 29.45 -5.48 31.88
C ASN A 123 30.66 -6.07 31.14
N GLU A 124 31.80 -6.07 31.82
CA GLU A 124 32.83 -7.12 31.66
C GLU A 124 33.19 -7.55 33.09
N SER A 125 32.87 -8.80 33.40
CA SER A 125 33.32 -9.55 34.58
C SER A 125 34.32 -10.58 34.11
#